data_AF-E3KK12-F1
#
_entry.id   AF-E3KK12-F1
#
_cell.length_a   1.000
_cell.length_b   1.000
_cell.length_c   1.000
_cell.angle_alpha   90.00
_cell.angle_beta   90.00
_cell.angle_gamma   90.00
#
_symmetry.space_group_name_H-M   'P 1'
#
loop_
_entity.id
_entity.type
_entity.pdbx_description
1 polymer ?
#
loop_
_entity_poly.entity_id
_entity_poly.type
_entity_poly.pdbx_seq_one_letter_code
_entity_poly.pdbx_strand_id
1 'polypeptide(L)'
;MKSKINLRVFILLIAGSFSETWAQAVRPCFITGNVPLPASVTYDPSVQCDLAIKPFPDVPDVYMTVNQVTYRFSQRDISYQSSADIIPPVIFAVRSFGVMKATDKLEVYGKLYGAINAGVRSQGNKAATQLTKG
;
A
#
# COMPACT_ATOMS: atom_id res chain seq x y z
N MET A 1 51.30 23.40 -41.79
CA MET A 1 50.07 22.91 -42.44
C MET A 1 48.95 22.88 -41.42
N LYS A 2 47.87 23.64 -41.65
CA LYS A 2 46.72 23.80 -40.74
C LYS A 2 45.76 22.59 -40.90
N SER A 3 45.53 21.85 -39.81
CA SER A 3 44.49 20.82 -39.76
C SER A 3 43.13 21.47 -39.47
N LYS A 4 42.21 21.41 -40.44
CA LYS A 4 40.82 21.87 -40.29
C LYS A 4 40.00 20.69 -39.76
N ILE A 5 39.77 20.66 -38.44
CA ILE A 5 38.82 19.73 -37.83
C ILE A 5 37.41 20.26 -38.09
N ASN A 6 36.61 19.43 -38.77
CA ASN A 6 35.26 19.74 -39.25
C ASN A 6 34.29 20.05 -38.09
N LEU A 7 33.95 21.33 -37.94
CA LEU A 7 33.03 21.92 -36.95
C LEU A 7 31.55 21.51 -37.14
N ARG A 8 31.22 20.55 -38.01
CA ARG A 8 29.84 20.18 -38.34
C ARG A 8 29.32 18.92 -37.68
N VAL A 9 30.16 18.15 -36.98
CA VAL A 9 29.75 16.89 -36.32
C VAL A 9 29.38 17.09 -34.85
N PHE A 10 29.71 18.24 -34.25
CA PHE A 10 29.50 18.46 -32.81
C PHE A 10 28.08 18.92 -32.42
N ILE A 11 27.19 19.18 -33.37
CA ILE A 11 25.83 19.72 -33.09
C ILE A 11 24.77 18.60 -32.99
N LEU A 12 25.07 17.36 -33.35
CA LEU A 12 24.09 16.25 -33.34
C LEU A 12 24.06 15.42 -32.03
N LEU A 13 24.84 15.79 -31.02
CA LEU A 13 24.97 15.03 -29.76
C LEU A 13 24.20 15.62 -28.57
N ILE A 14 23.37 16.65 -28.76
CA ILE A 14 22.60 17.30 -27.68
C ILE A 14 21.11 17.36 -28.01
N ALA A 15 20.53 16.24 -28.47
CA ALA A 15 19.08 16.08 -28.59
C ALA A 15 18.59 14.72 -28.05
N GLY A 16 19.45 14.01 -27.32
CA GLY A 16 19.03 12.97 -26.39
C GLY A 16 18.80 13.60 -25.03
N SER A 17 17.87 14.56 -24.93
CA SER A 17 17.29 14.91 -23.64
C SER A 17 16.63 13.64 -23.12
N PHE A 18 17.35 12.94 -22.26
CA PHE A 18 16.84 11.88 -21.43
C PHE A 18 15.58 12.43 -20.77
N SER A 19 14.42 12.04 -21.28
CA SER A 19 13.19 12.09 -20.53
C SER A 19 13.34 11.05 -19.43
N GLU A 20 14.15 11.37 -18.42
CA GLU A 20 14.00 10.77 -17.11
C GLU A 20 12.71 11.33 -16.53
N THR A 21 11.58 10.85 -17.05
CA THR A 21 10.38 10.78 -16.24
C THR A 21 10.69 9.78 -15.14
N TRP A 22 11.40 10.24 -14.11
CA TRP A 22 11.33 9.66 -12.79
C TRP A 22 9.85 9.67 -12.45
N ALA A 23 9.16 8.56 -12.69
CA ALA A 23 7.91 8.30 -12.02
C ALA A 23 8.26 8.32 -10.54
N GLN A 24 8.11 9.48 -9.88
CA GLN A 24 8.11 9.55 -8.43
C GLN A 24 7.13 8.48 -8.01
N ALA A 25 7.65 7.40 -7.41
CA ALA A 25 6.81 6.33 -6.92
C ALA A 25 5.82 6.99 -5.96
N VAL A 26 4.58 7.15 -6.41
CA VAL A 26 3.56 7.85 -5.65
C VAL A 26 3.40 7.04 -4.38
N ARG A 27 3.77 7.66 -3.26
CA ARG A 27 3.66 7.03 -1.96
C ARG A 27 2.19 6.65 -1.75
N PRO A 28 1.87 5.37 -1.48
CA PRO A 28 0.48 4.96 -1.33
C PRO A 28 -0.21 5.75 -0.20
N CYS A 29 -1.49 6.06 -0.38
CA CYS A 29 -2.25 6.93 0.52
C CYS A 29 -2.36 6.42 1.96
N PHE A 30 -2.21 5.11 2.18
CA PHE A 30 -2.24 4.47 3.49
C PHE A 30 -0.88 4.48 4.20
N ILE A 31 0.22 4.76 3.49
CA ILE A 31 1.54 4.94 4.11
C ILE A 31 1.60 6.36 4.66
N THR A 32 1.35 6.54 5.95
CA THR A 32 1.24 7.87 6.57
C THR A 32 2.41 8.27 7.46
N GLY A 33 3.32 7.35 7.81
CA GLY A 33 4.55 7.66 8.56
C GLY A 33 5.85 7.52 7.77
N ASN A 34 6.98 7.88 8.38
CA ASN A 34 8.29 7.94 7.71
C ASN A 34 9.26 6.81 8.12
N VAL A 35 8.79 5.84 8.91
CA VAL A 35 9.59 4.69 9.31
C VAL A 35 9.68 3.70 8.14
N PRO A 36 10.89 3.26 7.75
CA PRO A 36 11.07 2.24 6.74
C PRO A 36 10.30 0.96 7.10
N LEU A 37 9.60 0.39 6.11
CA LEU A 37 8.87 -0.85 6.32
C LEU A 37 9.85 -2.03 6.40
N PRO A 38 9.64 -2.98 7.34
CA PRO A 38 10.35 -4.25 7.32
C PRO A 38 10.13 -4.99 6.01
N ALA A 39 11.14 -5.72 5.52
CA ALA A 39 11.05 -6.50 4.28
C ALA A 39 9.93 -7.56 4.27
N SER A 40 9.46 -7.98 5.45
CA SER A 40 8.35 -8.92 5.61
C SER A 40 6.96 -8.29 5.41
N VAL A 41 6.88 -6.97 5.27
CA VAL A 41 5.61 -6.26 5.07
C VAL A 41 5.39 -6.07 3.57
N THR A 42 4.45 -6.85 3.03
CA THR A 42 3.99 -6.72 1.64
C THR A 42 2.65 -6.00 1.58
N TYR A 43 2.45 -5.22 0.53
CA TYR A 43 1.20 -4.51 0.26
C TYR A 43 1.02 -4.28 -1.24
N ASP A 44 -0.23 -4.08 -1.66
CA ASP A 44 -0.58 -3.73 -3.04
C ASP A 44 -0.76 -2.20 -3.13
N PRO A 45 0.04 -1.49 -3.96
CA PRO A 45 -0.04 -0.04 -4.08
C PRO A 45 -1.32 0.44 -4.79
N SER A 46 -2.10 -0.44 -5.44
CA SER A 46 -3.37 -0.09 -6.09
C SER A 46 -4.53 0.10 -5.12
N VAL A 47 -4.34 -0.28 -3.85
CA VAL A 47 -5.34 -0.11 -2.79
C VAL A 47 -5.65 1.37 -2.59
N GLN A 48 -6.94 1.70 -2.56
CA GLN A 48 -7.44 3.07 -2.43
C GLN A 48 -7.73 3.40 -0.97
N CYS A 49 -7.75 4.69 -0.63
CA CYS A 49 -8.03 5.15 0.72
C CYS A 49 -9.33 5.95 0.81
N ASP A 50 -10.08 5.70 1.87
CA ASP A 50 -11.13 6.58 2.35
C ASP A 50 -10.56 7.43 3.49
N LEU A 51 -10.32 8.71 3.21
CA LEU A 51 -9.69 9.64 4.17
C LEU A 51 -10.64 10.07 5.30
N ALA A 52 -11.95 9.81 5.16
CA ALA A 52 -12.94 10.18 6.17
C ALA A 52 -12.97 9.20 7.35
N ILE A 53 -12.51 7.96 7.15
CA ILE A 53 -12.54 6.90 8.15
C ILE A 53 -11.11 6.53 8.53
N LYS A 54 -10.85 6.34 9.82
CA LYS A 54 -9.52 5.99 10.34
C LYS A 54 -9.61 4.80 11.30
N PRO A 55 -9.44 3.55 10.82
CA PRO A 55 -9.51 2.36 11.67
C PRO A 55 -8.33 2.26 12.65
N PHE A 56 -7.23 2.97 12.37
CA PHE A 56 -6.10 3.16 13.27
C PHE A 56 -5.73 4.65 13.31
N PRO A 57 -5.08 5.13 14.39
CA PRO A 57 -4.60 6.50 14.45
C PRO A 57 -3.79 6.86 13.21
N ASP A 58 -4.17 7.95 12.54
CA ASP A 58 -3.50 8.49 11.35
C ASP A 58 -3.31 7.51 10.16
N VAL A 59 -4.01 6.37 10.14
CA VAL A 59 -4.10 5.50 8.96
C VAL A 59 -5.51 5.62 8.40
N PRO A 60 -5.70 6.09 7.16
CA PRO A 60 -7.02 6.11 6.54
C PRO A 60 -7.50 4.68 6.31
N ASP A 61 -8.82 4.52 6.24
CA ASP A 61 -9.40 3.26 5.82
C ASP A 61 -9.05 2.97 4.37
N VAL A 62 -9.08 1.69 4.00
CA VAL A 62 -8.68 1.24 2.66
C VAL A 62 -9.76 0.39 2.00
N TYR A 63 -9.84 0.47 0.67
CA TYR A 63 -10.78 -0.31 -0.10
C TYR A 63 -10.25 -0.67 -1.49
N MET A 64 -10.89 -1.66 -2.10
CA MET A 64 -10.67 -2.08 -3.48
C MET A 64 -12.01 -2.35 -4.16
N THR A 65 -12.13 -1.98 -5.43
CA THR A 65 -13.28 -2.35 -6.26
C THR A 65 -12.85 -3.41 -7.26
N VAL A 66 -13.47 -4.59 -7.18
CA VAL A 66 -13.22 -5.72 -8.08
C VAL A 66 -14.56 -6.18 -8.63
N ASN A 67 -14.68 -6.30 -9.96
CA ASN A 67 -15.92 -6.72 -10.62
C ASN A 67 -17.17 -5.93 -10.15
N GLN A 68 -17.04 -4.60 -10.04
CA GLN A 68 -18.09 -3.68 -9.54
C GLN A 68 -18.49 -3.85 -8.07
N VAL A 69 -17.82 -4.74 -7.32
CA VAL A 69 -18.01 -4.92 -5.89
C VAL A 69 -16.89 -4.22 -5.14
N THR A 70 -17.25 -3.36 -4.18
CA THR A 70 -16.29 -2.68 -3.32
C THR A 70 -16.11 -3.45 -2.02
N TYR A 71 -14.87 -3.76 -1.68
CA TYR A 71 -14.45 -4.40 -0.45
C TYR A 71 -13.64 -3.40 0.36
N ARG A 72 -13.98 -3.22 1.64
CA ARG A 72 -13.36 -2.21 2.50
C ARG A 72 -12.78 -2.84 3.77
N PHE A 73 -11.69 -2.28 4.29
CA PHE A 73 -11.07 -2.76 5.50
C PHE A 73 -11.85 -2.41 6.76
N SER A 74 -12.46 -1.22 6.85
CA SER A 74 -13.23 -0.83 8.03
C SER A 74 -14.27 -1.87 8.40
N GLN A 75 -14.70 -1.76 9.65
CA GLN A 75 -15.63 -2.60 10.40
C GLN A 75 -16.80 -3.23 9.64
N ARG A 76 -17.17 -2.78 8.43
CA ARG A 76 -18.29 -3.31 7.65
C ARG A 76 -18.00 -4.65 6.96
N ASP A 77 -16.80 -4.88 6.40
CA ASP A 77 -16.51 -6.13 5.65
C ASP A 77 -15.48 -7.04 6.32
N ILE A 78 -14.58 -6.47 7.15
CA ILE A 78 -13.51 -7.19 7.83
C ILE A 78 -13.65 -7.14 9.37
N SER A 79 -14.54 -6.30 9.92
CA SER A 79 -15.20 -6.49 11.23
C SER A 79 -14.40 -6.97 12.47
N TYR A 80 -13.11 -6.67 12.61
CA TYR A 80 -12.34 -7.16 13.78
C TYR A 80 -12.78 -6.57 15.14
N GLN A 81 -13.52 -5.44 15.12
CA GLN A 81 -14.03 -4.80 16.34
C GLN A 81 -15.47 -5.23 16.69
N SER A 82 -16.16 -5.99 15.84
CA SER A 82 -17.53 -6.45 16.09
C SER A 82 -17.61 -7.93 16.46
N SER A 83 -16.50 -8.66 16.47
CA SER A 83 -16.46 -9.97 17.09
C SER A 83 -16.65 -9.76 18.60
N ALA A 84 -17.53 -10.55 19.21
CA ALA A 84 -17.82 -10.47 20.66
C ALA A 84 -16.56 -10.55 21.54
N ASP A 85 -15.50 -11.14 20.99
CA ASP A 85 -14.15 -11.07 21.50
C ASP A 85 -13.39 -9.98 20.73
N ILE A 86 -12.88 -8.94 21.38
CA ILE A 86 -11.94 -7.98 20.76
C ILE A 86 -10.66 -8.76 20.42
N ILE A 87 -10.61 -9.36 19.24
CA ILE A 87 -9.46 -10.15 18.76
C ILE A 87 -8.60 -9.28 17.84
N PRO A 88 -7.26 -9.47 17.86
CA PRO A 88 -6.40 -8.77 16.93
C PRO A 88 -6.85 -9.02 15.47
N PRO A 89 -6.73 -8.03 14.57
CA PRO A 89 -7.12 -8.14 13.16
C PRO A 89 -6.55 -9.37 12.46
N VAL A 90 -5.33 -9.79 12.81
CA VAL A 90 -4.70 -11.00 12.26
C VAL A 90 -5.40 -12.28 12.72
N ILE A 91 -5.81 -12.36 13.98
CA ILE A 91 -6.56 -13.49 14.52
C ILE A 91 -7.96 -13.54 13.89
N PHE A 92 -8.61 -12.38 13.71
CA PHE A 92 -9.84 -12.30 12.94
C PHE A 92 -9.64 -12.82 11.52
N ALA A 93 -8.59 -12.36 10.82
CA ALA A 93 -8.30 -12.80 9.46
C ALA A 93 -8.17 -14.32 9.40
N VAL A 94 -7.37 -14.94 10.27
CA VAL A 94 -7.20 -16.41 10.27
C VAL A 94 -8.53 -17.12 10.52
N ARG A 95 -9.34 -16.67 11.49
CA ARG A 95 -10.63 -17.30 11.81
C ARG A 95 -11.67 -17.15 10.70
N SER A 96 -11.76 -15.95 10.13
CA SER A 96 -12.78 -15.59 9.13
C SER A 96 -12.43 -16.06 7.73
N PHE A 97 -11.14 -16.10 7.41
CA PHE A 97 -10.63 -16.39 6.07
C PHE A 97 -10.09 -17.81 5.94
N GLY A 98 -9.58 -18.41 7.01
CA GLY A 98 -9.04 -19.77 6.98
C GLY A 98 -10.05 -20.86 6.59
N VAL A 99 -11.35 -20.56 6.69
CA VAL A 99 -12.45 -21.46 6.29
C VAL A 99 -13.19 -20.99 5.03
N MET A 100 -12.77 -19.87 4.43
CA MET A 100 -13.45 -19.30 3.28
C MET A 100 -13.06 -20.02 1.99
N LYS A 101 -14.05 -20.45 1.20
CA LYS A 101 -13.81 -21.13 -0.09
C LYS A 101 -13.73 -20.18 -1.28
N ALA A 102 -14.03 -18.90 -1.08
CA ALA A 102 -14.01 -17.86 -2.11
C ALA A 102 -12.61 -17.24 -2.24
N THR A 103 -11.74 -17.87 -3.03
CA THR A 103 -10.34 -17.48 -3.22
C THR A 103 -10.16 -16.03 -3.67
N ASP A 104 -11.03 -15.53 -4.55
CA ASP A 104 -10.93 -14.17 -5.09
C ASP A 104 -11.19 -13.13 -3.99
N LYS A 105 -12.13 -13.43 -3.08
CA LYS A 105 -12.45 -12.59 -1.93
C LYS A 105 -11.31 -12.60 -0.90
N LEU A 106 -10.67 -13.76 -0.71
CA LEU A 106 -9.51 -13.91 0.14
C LEU A 106 -8.32 -13.08 -0.35
N GLU A 107 -8.07 -13.07 -1.66
CA GLU A 107 -7.01 -12.26 -2.25
C GLU A 107 -7.24 -10.77 -1.97
N VAL A 108 -8.45 -10.27 -2.21
CA VAL A 108 -8.80 -8.87 -1.95
C VAL A 108 -8.60 -8.52 -0.48
N TYR A 109 -9.09 -9.35 0.44
CA TYR A 109 -8.90 -9.10 1.87
C TYR A 109 -7.43 -9.14 2.29
N GLY A 110 -6.63 -10.06 1.75
CA GLY A 110 -5.18 -10.10 1.99
C GLY A 110 -4.50 -8.78 1.60
N LYS A 111 -4.89 -8.19 0.47
CA LYS A 111 -4.38 -6.89 0.00
C LYS A 111 -4.76 -5.74 0.93
N LEU A 112 -6.02 -5.69 1.37
CA LEU A 112 -6.50 -4.68 2.31
C LEU A 112 -5.78 -4.78 3.67
N TYR A 113 -5.57 -5.99 4.19
CA TYR A 113 -4.79 -6.23 5.40
C TYR A 113 -3.32 -5.81 5.25
N GLY A 114 -2.69 -6.15 4.12
CA GLY A 114 -1.32 -5.75 3.82
C GLY A 114 -1.17 -4.23 3.82
N ALA A 115 -2.10 -3.52 3.17
CA ALA A 115 -2.10 -2.05 3.12
C ALA A 115 -2.20 -1.42 4.52
N ILE A 116 -3.12 -1.90 5.37
CA ILE A 116 -3.25 -1.41 6.75
C ILE A 116 -2.01 -1.70 7.59
N ASN A 117 -1.49 -2.93 7.52
CA ASN A 117 -0.29 -3.32 8.25
C ASN A 117 0.91 -2.45 7.84
N ALA A 118 1.04 -2.16 6.54
CA ALA A 118 2.06 -1.23 6.04
C ALA A 118 1.82 0.19 6.56
N GLY A 119 0.59 0.70 6.51
CA GLY A 119 0.24 2.02 7.03
C GLY A 119 0.61 2.18 8.51
N VAL A 120 0.16 1.26 9.35
CA VAL A 120 0.45 1.28 10.79
C VAL A 120 1.95 1.19 11.07
N ARG A 121 2.68 0.28 10.40
CA ARG A 121 4.11 0.10 10.63
C ARG A 121 4.94 1.29 10.14
N SER A 122 4.50 1.98 9.09
CA SER A 122 5.17 3.18 8.60
C SER A 122 5.22 4.30 9.63
N GLN A 123 4.33 4.31 10.62
CA GLN A 123 4.28 5.33 11.67
C GLN A 123 5.35 5.14 12.75
N GLY A 124 5.89 3.93 12.92
CA GLY A 124 6.75 3.61 14.07
C GLY A 124 6.04 3.66 15.42
N ASN A 125 4.71 3.85 15.44
CA ASN A 125 3.92 3.85 16.66
C ASN A 125 3.84 2.41 17.18
N LYS A 126 4.58 2.13 18.26
CA LYS A 126 4.64 0.80 18.87
C LYS A 126 3.26 0.33 19.34
N ALA A 127 2.44 1.22 19.91
CA ALA A 127 1.10 0.86 20.39
C ALA A 127 0.17 0.46 19.22
N ALA A 128 0.14 1.26 18.15
CA ALA A 128 -0.63 0.92 16.95
C ALA A 128 -0.11 -0.36 16.28
N THR A 129 1.21 -0.55 16.24
CA THR A 129 1.82 -1.77 15.69
C THR A 129 1.42 -3.02 16.47
N GLN A 130 1.30 -2.93 17.80
CA GLN A 130 0.80 -4.06 18.61
C GLN A 130 -0.64 -4.42 18.26
N LEU A 131 -1.49 -3.45 17.88
CA LEU A 131 -2.85 -3.73 17.42
C LEU A 131 -2.89 -4.54 16.12
N THR A 132 -1.81 -4.55 15.33
CA THR A 132 -1.70 -5.34 14.09
C THR A 132 -0.94 -6.66 14.28
N LYS A 133 -0.36 -6.89 15.46
CA LYS A 133 0.30 -8.15 15.80
C LYS A 133 -0.75 -9.08 16.42
N GLY A 134 -0.87 -10.29 15.85
CA GLY A 134 -1.66 -11.36 16.44
C GLY A 134 -0.99 -11.92 17.68
#